data_AF-A0A7W5FHM7-F1
#
_entry.id   AF-A0A7W5FHM7-F1
#
_cell.length_a   1.000
_cell.length_b   1.000
_cell.length_c   1.000
_cell.angle_alpha   90.00
_cell.angle_beta   90.00
_cell.angle_gamma   90.00
#
_symmetry.space_group_name_H-M   'P 1'
#
loop_
_entity.id
_entity.type
_entity.pdbx_description
1 polymer ?
#
loop_
_entity_poly.entity_id
_entity_poly.type
_entity_poly.pdbx_seq_one_letter_code
_entity_poly.pdbx_strand_id
1 'polypeptide(L)'
;MAYFDDLSPYAYKPRARDWGRTVLSVGWLDAAHEYRTGPTSDDFRSALLRRCTKDKYRIGQTRGFHQCNLPPCDKREFWPPILVATTEGEILLGSAEIRVEAKNGVVFAAPTLIYHYVIEHGYQPPDDFIEAISR
;
A
#
# COMPACT_ATOMS: atom_id res chain seq x y z
N MET A 1 2.06 12.90 7.57
CA MET A 1 2.25 11.83 6.56
C MET A 1 3.28 10.87 7.09
N ALA A 2 3.10 9.56 6.88
CA ALA A 2 4.12 8.58 7.27
C ALA A 2 4.86 8.16 6.00
N TYR A 3 6.16 8.47 5.94
CA TYR A 3 7.07 8.07 4.87
C TYR A 3 8.01 6.98 5.39
N PHE A 4 8.28 5.97 4.55
CA PHE A 4 9.34 5.00 4.77
C PHE A 4 9.89 4.59 3.40
N ASP A 5 11.23 4.53 3.26
CA ASP A 5 11.84 4.01 2.05
C ASP A 5 11.35 2.56 1.81
N ASP A 6 11.16 2.22 0.55
CA ASP A 6 10.84 0.83 0.20
C ASP A 6 11.95 -0.10 0.69
N LEU A 7 11.54 -1.23 1.26
CA LEU A 7 12.39 -2.25 1.86
C LEU A 7 13.12 -1.81 3.16
N SER A 8 12.84 -0.62 3.69
CA SER A 8 13.29 -0.24 5.03
C SER A 8 12.52 -0.99 6.13
N PRO A 9 13.09 -1.18 7.34
CA PRO A 9 12.35 -1.77 8.45
C PRO A 9 11.07 -1.01 8.77
N TYR A 10 9.96 -1.73 8.93
CA TYR A 10 8.67 -1.13 9.26
C TYR A 10 8.59 -0.72 10.74
N ALA A 11 8.31 0.56 10.99
CA ALA A 11 8.33 1.14 12.33
C ALA A 11 7.02 1.85 12.75
N TYR A 12 6.00 1.93 11.89
CA TYR A 12 4.81 2.75 12.16
C TYR A 12 3.93 2.21 13.29
N LYS A 13 3.44 0.96 13.15
CA LYS A 13 2.55 0.30 14.12
C LYS A 13 2.80 -1.21 14.16
N PRO A 14 3.94 -1.66 14.71
CA PRO A 14 4.24 -3.09 14.83
C PRO A 14 3.17 -3.81 15.65
N ARG A 15 2.86 -5.05 15.29
CA ARG A 15 1.83 -5.87 15.95
C ARG A 15 2.34 -7.18 16.49
N ALA A 16 1.48 -7.84 17.27
CA ALA A 16 1.55 -9.25 17.66
C ALA A 16 2.17 -10.17 16.62
N ARG A 17 1.59 -10.16 15.43
CA ARG A 17 2.00 -11.02 14.33
C ARG A 17 3.31 -10.65 13.65
N ASP A 18 3.89 -9.49 13.99
CA ASP A 18 5.13 -8.98 13.42
C ASP A 18 6.34 -9.36 14.31
N TRP A 19 6.14 -9.73 15.58
CA TRP A 19 7.25 -10.07 16.49
C TRP A 19 8.04 -11.29 16.01
N GLY A 20 9.37 -11.17 16.03
CA GLY A 20 10.30 -12.20 15.57
C GLY A 20 10.41 -12.33 14.05
N ARG A 21 9.72 -11.46 13.29
CA ARG A 21 9.75 -11.46 11.82
C ARG A 21 10.49 -10.24 11.30
N THR A 22 11.10 -10.37 10.13
CA THR A 22 11.60 -9.21 9.37
C THR A 22 10.42 -8.59 8.62
N VAL A 23 10.00 -7.40 9.05
CA VAL A 23 8.91 -6.66 8.42
C VAL A 23 9.47 -5.43 7.72
N LEU A 24 9.24 -5.34 6.41
CA LEU A 24 9.76 -4.28 5.55
C LEU A 24 8.63 -3.40 5.01
N SER A 25 8.87 -2.11 4.93
CA SER A 25 7.93 -1.10 4.42
C SER A 25 7.88 -1.16 2.89
N VAL A 26 6.67 -1.08 2.32
CA VAL A 26 6.48 -0.89 0.87
C VAL A 26 5.33 0.09 0.62
N GLY A 27 5.53 1.07 -0.26
CA GLY A 27 4.48 1.98 -0.72
C GLY A 27 4.07 3.05 0.31
N TRP A 28 4.98 3.44 1.20
CA TRP A 28 4.82 4.55 2.13
C TRP A 28 5.39 5.85 1.53
N LEU A 29 4.76 6.30 0.44
CA LEU A 29 5.26 7.39 -0.38
C LEU A 29 4.93 8.77 0.19
N ASP A 30 5.75 9.75 -0.16
CA ASP A 30 5.54 11.16 0.15
C ASP A 30 6.11 12.02 -0.99
N ALA A 31 5.46 13.14 -1.31
CA ALA A 31 5.85 14.02 -2.40
C ALA A 31 7.25 14.64 -2.25
N ALA A 32 7.79 14.69 -1.03
CA ALA A 32 9.16 15.15 -0.79
C ALA A 32 10.24 14.13 -1.17
N HIS A 33 9.87 12.90 -1.55
CA HIS A 33 10.80 11.81 -1.82
C HIS A 33 10.55 11.21 -3.20
N GLU A 34 11.62 10.89 -3.91
CA GLU A 34 11.54 10.17 -5.17
C GLU A 34 11.11 8.72 -4.94
N TYR A 35 10.41 8.16 -5.91
CA TYR A 35 10.00 6.77 -5.90
C TYR A 35 10.12 6.16 -7.29
N ARG A 36 10.33 4.85 -7.33
CA ARG A 36 10.44 4.12 -8.59
C ARG A 36 9.10 4.17 -9.32
N THR A 37 9.15 4.53 -10.61
CA THR A 37 7.99 4.47 -11.50
C THR A 37 8.24 3.50 -12.63
N GLY A 38 7.16 2.90 -13.16
CA GLY A 38 7.27 1.93 -14.22
C GLY A 38 6.00 1.13 -14.45
N PRO A 39 5.93 0.36 -15.55
CA PRO A 39 4.78 -0.47 -15.85
C PRO A 39 4.62 -1.60 -14.82
N THR A 40 3.37 -1.93 -14.54
CA THR A 40 2.96 -3.05 -13.69
C THR A 40 1.85 -3.82 -14.41
N SER A 41 1.86 -5.16 -14.33
CA SER A 41 0.89 -5.98 -15.07
C SER A 41 -0.53 -5.88 -14.50
N ASP A 42 -1.53 -6.12 -15.35
CA ASP A 42 -2.94 -6.12 -14.94
C ASP A 42 -3.26 -7.21 -13.90
N ASP A 43 -2.59 -8.35 -13.99
CA ASP A 43 -2.71 -9.44 -13.01
C ASP A 43 -2.24 -8.99 -11.63
N PHE A 44 -1.08 -8.32 -11.56
CA PHE A 44 -0.56 -7.76 -10.32
C PHE A 44 -1.51 -6.69 -9.77
N ARG A 45 -1.95 -5.74 -10.60
CA ARG A 45 -2.89 -4.67 -10.20
C ARG A 45 -4.18 -5.26 -9.62
N SER A 46 -4.73 -6.28 -10.29
CA SER A 46 -5.93 -6.98 -9.85
C SER A 46 -5.72 -7.73 -8.54
N ALA A 47 -4.57 -8.38 -8.36
CA ALA A 47 -4.22 -9.06 -7.12
C ALA A 47 -4.03 -8.06 -5.96
N LEU A 48 -3.34 -6.95 -6.22
CA LEU A 48 -3.14 -5.89 -5.25
C LEU A 48 -4.48 -5.28 -4.80
N LEU A 49 -5.39 -4.99 -5.74
CA LEU A 49 -6.74 -4.52 -5.41
C LEU A 49 -7.41 -5.45 -4.41
N ARG A 50 -7.44 -6.76 -4.69
CA ARG A 50 -8.05 -7.76 -3.79
C ARG A 50 -7.42 -7.77 -2.40
N ARG A 51 -6.09 -7.59 -2.28
CA ARG A 51 -5.40 -7.51 -0.99
C ARG A 51 -5.77 -6.23 -0.24
N CYS A 52 -5.92 -5.11 -0.94
CA CYS A 52 -6.25 -3.82 -0.33
C CYS A 52 -7.72 -3.66 0.04
N THR A 53 -8.64 -4.44 -0.56
CA THR A 53 -10.10 -4.24 -0.37
C THR A 53 -10.78 -5.31 0.46
N LYS A 54 -10.35 -6.59 0.39
CA LYS A 54 -11.00 -7.67 1.15
C LYS A 54 -10.66 -7.61 2.64
N ASP A 55 -11.68 -7.64 3.48
CA ASP A 55 -11.55 -7.49 4.94
C ASP A 55 -10.55 -8.45 5.58
N LYS A 56 -10.47 -9.70 5.10
CA LYS A 56 -9.53 -10.70 5.64
C LYS A 56 -8.05 -10.32 5.52
N TYR A 57 -7.70 -9.43 4.58
CA TYR A 57 -6.32 -8.98 4.36
C TYR A 57 -6.03 -7.63 5.01
N ARG A 58 -7.06 -6.81 5.21
CA ARG A 58 -6.96 -5.48 5.78
C ARG A 58 -6.79 -5.57 7.29
N ILE A 59 -5.79 -4.87 7.79
CA ILE A 59 -5.48 -4.89 9.20
C ILE A 59 -5.21 -3.47 9.70
N GLY A 60 -5.52 -3.20 10.97
CA GLY A 60 -5.14 -1.92 11.58
C GLY A 60 -5.98 -0.75 11.16
N GLN A 61 -7.26 -1.00 10.97
CA GLN A 61 -8.23 0.01 10.60
C GLN A 61 -8.15 1.22 11.56
N THR A 62 -7.96 2.41 11.00
CA THR A 62 -7.94 3.69 11.73
C THR A 62 -9.21 4.49 11.50
N ARG A 63 -9.43 5.49 12.36
CA ARG A 63 -10.54 6.47 12.22
C ARG A 63 -10.27 7.59 11.21
N GLY A 64 -9.02 7.73 10.76
CA GLY A 64 -8.61 8.67 9.72
C GLY A 64 -8.09 7.95 8.48
N PHE A 65 -7.81 8.73 7.43
CA PHE A 65 -7.29 8.25 6.16
C PHE A 65 -5.91 8.87 5.91
N HIS A 66 -4.94 8.05 5.51
CA HIS A 66 -3.74 8.52 4.85
C HIS A 66 -4.17 9.17 3.52
N GLN A 67 -3.77 10.42 3.33
CA GLN A 67 -4.14 11.20 2.16
C GLN A 67 -2.98 11.20 1.17
N CYS A 68 -3.27 11.12 -0.13
CA CYS A 68 -2.24 11.22 -1.15
C CYS A 68 -1.80 12.68 -1.30
N ASN A 69 -0.51 12.96 -1.09
CA ASN A 69 0.09 14.28 -1.34
C ASN A 69 0.91 14.33 -2.64
N LEU A 70 0.90 13.28 -3.45
CA LEU A 70 1.66 13.25 -4.70
C LEU A 70 0.97 14.09 -5.79
N PRO A 71 1.69 14.77 -6.69
CA PRO A 71 1.08 15.45 -7.81
C PRO A 71 0.33 14.49 -8.75
N PRO A 72 -0.86 14.87 -9.29
CA PRO A 72 -1.58 16.13 -9.09
C PRO A 72 -2.59 16.10 -7.91
N CYS A 73 -2.57 15.07 -7.06
CA CYS A 73 -3.48 14.94 -5.91
C CYS A 73 -3.25 16.02 -4.85
N ASP A 74 -2.03 16.53 -4.75
CA ASP A 74 -1.64 17.68 -3.91
C ASP A 74 -2.48 18.94 -4.15
N LYS A 75 -2.97 19.13 -5.38
CA LYS A 75 -3.73 20.30 -5.82
C LYS A 75 -5.24 20.18 -5.63
N ARG A 76 -5.73 19.08 -5.04
CA ARG A 76 -7.17 18.91 -4.83
C ARG A 76 -7.66 19.92 -3.78
N GLU A 77 -8.73 20.63 -4.09
CA GLU A 77 -9.39 21.61 -3.19
C GLU A 77 -9.82 20.95 -1.87
N PHE A 78 -10.24 19.68 -1.94
CA PHE A 78 -10.53 18.82 -0.81
C PHE A 78 -9.68 17.55 -0.88
N TRP A 79 -9.36 16.96 0.27
CA TRP A 79 -8.59 15.71 0.36
C TRP A 79 -9.51 14.55 0.77
N PRO A 80 -10.46 14.14 -0.10
CA PRO A 80 -11.34 13.04 0.22
C PRO A 80 -10.52 11.74 0.32
N PRO A 81 -11.01 10.76 1.08
CA PRO A 81 -10.45 9.42 1.01
C PRO A 81 -10.49 8.90 -0.43
N ILE A 82 -9.53 8.07 -0.79
CA ILE A 82 -9.51 7.44 -2.11
C ILE A 82 -10.53 6.30 -2.12
N LEU A 83 -11.51 6.39 -3.00
CA LEU A 83 -12.55 5.39 -3.19
C LEU A 83 -12.22 4.53 -4.41
N VAL A 84 -12.33 3.21 -4.26
CA VAL A 84 -12.15 2.26 -5.35
C VAL A 84 -13.40 1.40 -5.51
N ALA A 85 -13.85 1.24 -6.76
CA ALA A 85 -14.94 0.35 -7.10
C ALA A 85 -14.45 -1.10 -7.11
N THR A 86 -15.24 -1.99 -6.52
CA THR A 86 -15.03 -3.44 -6.54
C THR A 86 -16.33 -4.14 -6.94
N THR A 87 -16.28 -5.44 -7.18
CA THR A 87 -17.49 -6.25 -7.43
C THR A 87 -18.44 -6.31 -6.24
N GLU A 88 -17.96 -5.98 -5.04
CA GLU A 88 -18.72 -6.02 -3.78
C GLU A 88 -19.18 -4.62 -3.33
N GLY A 89 -18.89 -3.58 -4.14
CA GLY A 89 -19.22 -2.18 -3.84
C GLY A 89 -17.99 -1.29 -3.78
N GLU A 90 -18.16 -0.11 -3.19
CA GLU A 90 -17.11 0.91 -3.07
C GLU A 90 -16.36 0.77 -1.74
N ILE A 91 -15.02 0.79 -1.81
CA ILE A 91 -14.15 0.67 -0.64
C ILE A 91 -13.24 1.88 -0.53
N LEU A 92 -13.14 2.45 0.67
CA LEU A 92 -12.23 3.55 0.98
C LEU A 92 -10.83 3.01 1.34
N LEU A 93 -9.80 3.51 0.68
CA LEU A 93 -8.39 3.21 0.92
C LEU A 93 -7.74 4.23 1.85
N GLY A 94 -6.57 3.89 2.37
CA GLY A 94 -5.74 4.78 3.20
C GLY A 94 -6.05 4.73 4.70
N SER A 95 -7.06 3.97 5.13
CA SER A 95 -7.40 3.81 6.55
C SER A 95 -6.97 2.46 7.15
N ALA A 96 -6.29 1.62 6.40
CA ALA A 96 -5.80 0.33 6.85
C ALA A 96 -4.44 0.01 6.21
N GLU A 97 -3.85 -1.10 6.65
CA GLU A 97 -2.64 -1.66 6.08
C GLU A 97 -2.89 -3.11 5.64
N ILE A 98 -1.95 -3.63 4.86
CA ILE A 98 -1.86 -5.05 4.53
C ILE A 98 -0.51 -5.62 5.01
N ARG A 99 -0.47 -6.93 5.19
CA ARG A 99 0.77 -7.69 5.34
C ARG A 99 0.84 -8.71 4.21
N VAL A 100 1.96 -8.75 3.50
CA VAL A 100 2.19 -9.64 2.37
C VAL A 100 3.39 -10.50 2.68
N GLU A 101 3.19 -11.82 2.74
CA GLU A 101 4.28 -12.75 3.05
C GLU A 101 5.09 -13.04 1.79
N ALA A 102 6.41 -12.87 1.88
CA ALA A 102 7.35 -13.14 0.81
C ALA A 102 7.97 -14.54 0.94
N LYS A 103 8.86 -14.90 0.00
CA LYS A 103 9.79 -16.03 0.20
C LYS A 103 10.68 -15.71 1.41
N ASN A 104 11.08 -16.75 2.16
CA ASN A 104 12.07 -16.67 3.25
C ASN A 104 11.59 -15.98 4.55
N GLY A 105 10.28 -15.90 4.79
CA GLY A 105 9.72 -15.44 6.08
C GLY A 105 9.69 -13.91 6.27
N VAL A 106 10.15 -13.15 5.29
CA VAL A 106 9.99 -11.69 5.22
C VAL A 106 8.51 -11.34 5.03
N VAL A 107 8.08 -10.25 5.65
CA VAL A 107 6.73 -9.68 5.49
C VAL A 107 6.83 -8.26 4.99
N PHE A 108 6.07 -7.93 3.96
CA PHE A 108 5.91 -6.55 3.55
C PHE A 108 4.71 -5.91 4.25
N ALA A 109 4.90 -4.71 4.77
CA ALA A 109 3.89 -3.86 5.36
C ALA A 109 3.62 -2.67 4.44
N ALA A 110 2.39 -2.58 3.94
CA ALA A 110 1.98 -1.51 3.02
C ALA A 110 0.67 -0.86 3.49
N PRO A 111 0.49 0.46 3.31
CA PRO A 111 -0.82 1.07 3.48
C PRO A 111 -1.75 0.59 2.36
N THR A 112 -3.07 0.49 2.59
CA THR A 112 -4.00 0.14 1.50
C THR A 112 -3.99 1.18 0.37
N LEU A 113 -3.49 2.38 0.65
CA LEU A 113 -3.28 3.45 -0.34
C LEU A 113 -2.25 3.09 -1.42
N ILE A 114 -1.40 2.07 -1.22
CA ILE A 114 -0.45 1.59 -2.23
C ILE A 114 -1.11 1.31 -3.58
N TYR A 115 -2.35 0.79 -3.59
CA TYR A 115 -3.08 0.52 -4.83
C TYR A 115 -3.29 1.81 -5.63
N HIS A 116 -3.70 2.90 -4.97
CA HIS A 116 -3.86 4.20 -5.61
C HIS A 116 -2.54 4.70 -6.20
N TYR A 117 -1.43 4.54 -5.49
CA TYR A 117 -0.11 4.95 -5.99
C TYR A 117 0.30 4.18 -7.25
N VAL A 118 0.03 2.87 -7.31
CA VAL A 118 0.32 2.05 -8.49
C VAL A 118 -0.51 2.48 -9.70
N ILE A 119 -1.80 2.76 -9.50
CA ILE A 119 -2.73 3.05 -10.60
C ILE A 119 -2.60 4.50 -11.09
N GLU A 120 -2.59 5.47 -10.18
CA GLU A 120 -2.68 6.89 -10.52
C GLU A 120 -1.32 7.57 -10.63
N HIS A 121 -0.32 7.10 -9.88
CA HIS A 121 1.01 7.74 -9.81
C HIS A 121 2.12 6.93 -10.48
N GLY A 122 1.76 5.82 -11.13
CA GLY A 122 2.71 4.97 -11.85
C GLY A 122 3.81 4.38 -10.96
N TYR A 123 3.59 4.33 -9.64
CA TYR A 123 4.53 3.74 -8.70
C TYR A 123 4.75 2.27 -9.04
N GLN A 124 6.01 1.89 -9.15
CA GLN A 124 6.44 0.52 -9.39
C GLN A 124 7.05 -0.02 -8.09
N PRO A 125 6.31 -0.86 -7.33
CA PRO A 125 6.82 -1.47 -6.11
C PRO A 125 8.06 -2.34 -6.39
N PRO A 126 8.85 -2.67 -5.34
CA PRO A 126 9.95 -3.62 -5.46
C PRO A 126 9.50 -4.95 -6.07
N ASP A 127 10.37 -5.56 -6.87
CA ASP A 127 10.04 -6.78 -7.63
C ASP A 127 9.63 -7.94 -6.70
N ASP A 128 10.27 -8.07 -5.54
CA ASP A 128 9.93 -9.07 -4.52
C ASP A 128 8.51 -8.89 -3.95
N PHE A 129 8.04 -7.64 -3.84
CA PHE A 129 6.66 -7.35 -3.42
C PHE A 129 5.67 -7.72 -4.53
N ILE A 130 6.00 -7.39 -5.78
CA ILE A 130 5.21 -7.77 -6.96
C ILE A 130 5.06 -9.29 -7.01
N GLU A 131 6.16 -10.03 -6.85
CA GLU A 131 6.15 -11.49 -6.82
C GLU A 131 5.28 -12.03 -5.68
N ALA A 132 5.36 -11.45 -4.48
CA ALA A 132 4.61 -11.90 -3.30
C ALA A 132 3.09 -11.65 -3.40
N ILE A 133 2.67 -10.62 -4.14
CA ILE A 133 1.25 -10.33 -4.43
C ILE A 133 0.68 -11.30 -5.47
N SER A 134 1.48 -11.68 -6.47
CA SER A 134 1.07 -12.51 -7.61
C SER A 134 1.00 -14.02 -7.29
N ARG A 135 1.15 -14.41 -6.03
CA ARG A 135 0.91 -15.78 -5.53
C ARG A 135 -0.47 -15.93 -4.89
#